data_AF-A0A2N2IIB5-F1
#
_entry.id   AF-A0A2N2IIB5-F1
#
_cell.length_a   1.000
_cell.length_b   1.000
_cell.length_c   1.000
_cell.angle_alpha   90.00
_cell.angle_beta   90.00
_cell.angle_gamma   90.00
#
_symmetry.space_group_name_H-M   'P 1'
#
loop_
_entity.id
_entity.type
_entity.pdbx_description
1 polymer ?
#
loop_
_entity_poly.entity_id
_entity_poly.type
_entity_poly.pdbx_seq_one_letter_code
_entity_poly.pdbx_strand_id
1 'polypeptide(L)'
;RFGTEVIRLAPHGAGVSATLRTPAGETVEGFDAVLFCGGRTSRLPELGLTPPPSGSLRLSPRTWVVGDARLGSLGQACIAMGDGLLAAGEISGIIRWG
;
A
#
# COMPACT_ATOMS: atom_id res chain seq x y z
N ARG A 1 9.12 -18.15 2.21
CA ARG A 1 7.82 -17.67 2.74
C ARG A 1 8.12 -16.63 3.79
N PHE A 2 7.53 -15.44 3.72
CA PHE A 2 7.67 -14.44 4.77
C PHE A 2 6.93 -14.95 6.02
N GLY A 3 7.51 -14.71 7.21
CA GLY A 3 6.84 -15.06 8.47
C GLY A 3 5.60 -14.20 8.73
N THR A 4 5.56 -13.00 8.15
CA THR A 4 4.49 -12.02 8.34
C THR A 4 3.89 -11.60 7.00
N GLU A 5 2.57 -11.56 6.92
CA GLU A 5 1.81 -11.19 5.72
C GLU A 5 0.68 -10.22 6.09
N VAL A 6 0.50 -9.15 5.30
CA VAL A 6 -0.70 -8.29 5.42
C VAL A 6 -1.85 -9.02 4.74
N ILE A 7 -2.97 -9.20 5.43
CA ILE A 7 -4.15 -9.91 4.90
C ILE A 7 -5.40 -9.04 4.80
N ARG A 8 -5.42 -7.87 5.45
CA ARG A 8 -6.50 -6.90 5.37
C ARG A 8 -5.99 -5.50 5.72
N LEU A 9 -6.53 -4.49 5.03
CA LEU A 9 -6.40 -3.09 5.40
C LEU A 9 -7.79 -2.48 5.62
N ALA A 10 -7.93 -1.63 6.64
CA ALA A 10 -9.16 -0.89 6.89
C ALA A 10 -8.84 0.54 7.36
N PRO A 11 -9.68 1.54 7.06
CA PRO A 11 -9.56 2.87 7.64
C PRO A 11 -9.64 2.81 9.18
N HIS A 12 -8.80 3.56 9.88
CA HIS A 12 -8.84 3.66 11.34
C HIS A 12 -8.52 5.08 11.83
N GLY A 13 -9.57 5.82 12.20
CA GLY A 13 -9.42 7.24 12.57
C GLY A 13 -8.80 8.05 11.43
N ALA A 14 -7.70 8.75 11.73
CA ALA A 14 -6.91 9.48 10.74
C ALA A 14 -5.90 8.60 9.99
N GLY A 15 -5.77 7.31 10.32
CA GLY A 15 -4.80 6.39 9.75
C GLY A 15 -5.44 5.14 9.13
N VAL A 16 -4.68 4.04 9.17
CA VAL A 16 -5.02 2.73 8.61
C VAL A 16 -4.73 1.66 9.66
N SER A 17 -5.65 0.72 9.80
CA SER A 17 -5.44 -0.51 10.55
C SER A 17 -5.08 -1.64 9.58
N ALA A 18 -3.99 -2.35 9.86
CA ALA A 18 -3.59 -3.52 9.10
C ALA A 18 -3.73 -4.80 9.93
N THR A 19 -4.39 -5.80 9.37
CA THR A 19 -4.39 -7.16 9.93
C THR A 19 -3.21 -7.93 9.34
N LEU A 20 -2.33 -8.37 10.23
CA LEU A 20 -1.12 -9.11 9.90
C LEU A 20 -1.31 -10.58 10.31
N ARG A 21 -0.99 -11.51 9.42
CA ARG A 21 -0.82 -12.92 9.74
C ARG A 21 0.64 -13.17 10.07
N THR A 22 0.93 -13.61 11.29
CA THR A 22 2.27 -13.97 11.77
C THR A 22 2.32 -15.46 12.13
N PRO A 23 3.50 -16.05 12.44
CA PRO A 23 3.57 -17.45 12.89
C PRO A 23 2.90 -17.67 14.25
N ALA A 24 2.72 -16.59 15.03
CA ALA A 24 2.07 -16.62 16.33
C ALA A 24 0.54 -16.42 16.26
N GLY A 25 0.00 -16.11 15.07
CA GLY A 25 -1.42 -15.82 14.85
C GLY A 25 -1.65 -14.49 14.15
N GLU A 26 -2.92 -14.06 14.10
CA GLU A 26 -3.31 -12.78 13.51
C GLU A 26 -3.19 -11.65 14.53
N THR A 27 -2.58 -10.54 14.13
CA THR A 27 -2.50 -9.31 14.93
C THR A 27 -3.04 -8.13 14.14
N VAL A 28 -3.47 -7.08 14.86
CA VAL A 28 -3.99 -5.85 14.27
C VAL A 28 -3.13 -4.69 14.73
N GLU A 29 -2.54 -3.98 13.79
CA GLU A 29 -1.61 -2.89 14.05
C GLU A 29 -2.12 -1.58 13.40
N GLY A 30 -1.89 -0.46 14.07
CA GLY A 30 -2.25 0.88 13.58
C GLY A 30 -1.08 1.56 12.89
N PHE A 31 -1.36 2.25 11.77
CA PHE A 31 -0.39 2.99 10.98
C PHE A 31 -0.97 4.33 10.52
N ASP A 32 -0.15 5.38 10.43
CA ASP A 32 -0.61 6.68 9.90
C ASP A 32 -0.88 6.62 8.38
N ALA A 33 -0.14 5.78 7.67
CA ALA A 33 -0.20 5.62 6.23
C ALA A 33 0.34 4.24 5.81
N VAL A 34 -0.14 3.73 4.67
CA VAL A 34 0.34 2.47 4.09
C VAL A 34 0.77 2.68 2.64
N LEU A 35 1.98 2.20 2.32
CA LEU A 35 2.52 2.15 0.96
C LEU A 35 2.62 0.69 0.50
N PHE A 36 1.82 0.30 -0.48
CA PHE A 36 1.81 -1.05 -1.03
C PHE A 36 2.76 -1.18 -2.23
N CYS A 37 3.85 -1.93 -2.03
CA CYS A 37 4.86 -2.24 -3.04
C CYS A 37 4.82 -3.73 -3.46
N GLY A 38 3.69 -4.40 -3.26
CA GLY A 38 3.60 -5.86 -3.35
C GLY A 38 3.43 -6.38 -4.78
N GLY A 39 4.53 -6.58 -5.50
CA GLY A 39 4.56 -7.40 -6.72
C GLY A 39 3.58 -6.94 -7.80
N ARG A 40 2.65 -7.80 -8.24
CA ARG A 40 1.68 -7.52 -9.33
C ARG A 40 0.33 -7.05 -8.79
N THR A 41 -0.35 -6.22 -9.59
CA THR A 41 -1.70 -5.67 -9.33
C THR A 41 -2.77 -6.71 -8.96
N SER A 42 -2.61 -7.97 -9.37
CA SER A 42 -3.55 -9.06 -9.06
C SER A 42 -3.71 -9.36 -7.56
N ARG A 43 -2.82 -8.86 -6.70
CA ARG A 43 -2.90 -9.04 -5.23
C ARG A 43 -3.75 -7.99 -4.51
N LEU A 44 -4.08 -6.87 -5.16
CA LEU A 44 -4.89 -5.82 -4.53
C LEU A 44 -6.28 -6.34 -4.10
N PRO A 45 -7.02 -7.10 -4.94
CA PRO A 45 -8.32 -7.63 -4.55
C PRO A 45 -8.27 -8.59 -3.36
N GLU A 46 -7.17 -9.34 -3.20
CA GLU A 46 -6.95 -10.24 -2.04
C GLU A 46 -6.90 -9.47 -0.72
N LEU A 47 -6.51 -8.19 -0.76
CA LEU A 47 -6.46 -7.28 0.38
C LEU A 47 -7.74 -6.44 0.53
N GLY A 48 -8.75 -6.68 -0.31
CA GLY A 48 -9.96 -5.86 -0.38
C GLY A 48 -9.72 -4.47 -1.00
N LEU A 49 -8.63 -4.30 -1.76
CA LEU A 49 -8.28 -3.04 -2.41
C LEU A 49 -8.64 -3.11 -3.89
N THR A 50 -9.28 -2.05 -4.40
CA THR A 50 -9.48 -1.87 -5.83
C THR A 50 -8.28 -1.16 -6.44
N PRO A 51 -7.83 -1.49 -7.66
CA PRO A 51 -6.80 -0.71 -8.34
C PRO A 51 -7.20 0.77 -8.43
N PRO A 52 -6.25 1.71 -8.31
CA PRO A 52 -6.54 3.13 -8.40
C PRO A 52 -6.97 3.49 -9.82
N PRO A 53 -7.69 4.63 -10.00
CA PRO A 53 -7.92 5.19 -11.33
C PRO A 53 -6.61 5.36 -12.10
N SER A 54 -6.67 5.26 -13.43
CA SER A 54 -5.49 5.40 -14.29
C SER A 54 -4.69 6.66 -13.94
N GLY A 55 -3.39 6.50 -13.73
CA GLY A 55 -2.48 7.59 -13.38
C GLY A 55 -2.40 7.96 -11.89
N SER A 56 -3.31 7.47 -11.03
CA SER A 56 -3.24 7.71 -9.58
C SER A 56 -2.40 6.67 -8.86
N LEU A 57 -1.61 7.10 -7.87
CA LEU A 57 -0.92 6.23 -6.90
C LEU A 57 -1.80 5.93 -5.67
N ARG A 58 -2.88 6.69 -5.48
CA ARG A 58 -3.65 6.72 -4.24
C ARG A 58 -4.88 5.80 -4.35
N LEU A 59 -4.98 4.88 -3.39
CA LEU A 59 -6.10 3.94 -3.21
C LEU A 59 -7.17 4.49 -2.26
N SER A 60 -6.72 5.16 -1.21
CA SER A 60 -7.55 5.78 -0.17
C SER A 60 -6.81 7.01 0.38
N PRO A 61 -7.43 7.84 1.25
CA PRO A 61 -6.75 9.01 1.82
C PRO A 61 -5.40 8.73 2.49
N ARG A 62 -5.19 7.50 2.99
CA ARG A 62 -3.97 7.09 3.72
C ARG A 62 -3.34 5.81 3.14
N THR A 63 -3.68 5.42 1.92
CA THR A 63 -3.16 4.20 1.28
C THR A 63 -2.74 4.46 -0.16
N TRP A 64 -1.53 4.04 -0.49
CA TRP A 64 -0.93 4.16 -1.82
C TRP A 64 -0.51 2.82 -2.36
N VAL A 65 -0.43 2.71 -3.68
CA VAL A 65 0.13 1.58 -4.41
C VAL A 65 1.11 2.06 -5.47
N VAL A 66 2.26 1.40 -5.57
CA VAL A 66 3.38 1.84 -6.42
C VAL A 66 3.98 0.70 -7.24
N GLY A 67 4.63 1.05 -8.34
CA GLY A 67 5.36 0.12 -9.19
C GLY A 67 4.45 -0.90 -9.87
N ASP A 68 4.93 -2.13 -10.01
CA ASP A 68 4.17 -3.19 -10.69
C ASP A 68 2.87 -3.58 -9.97
N ALA A 69 2.74 -3.21 -8.69
CA ALA A 69 1.50 -3.42 -7.96
C ALA A 69 0.40 -2.49 -8.50
N ARG A 70 0.78 -1.36 -9.10
CA ARG A 70 -0.12 -0.40 -9.74
C ARG A 70 -0.32 -0.69 -11.23
N LEU A 71 0.78 -0.90 -11.96
CA LEU A 71 0.78 -0.95 -13.43
C LEU A 71 0.70 -2.36 -14.01
N GLY A 72 0.95 -3.40 -13.20
CA GLY A 72 0.73 -4.80 -13.53
C GLY A 72 1.68 -5.42 -14.57
N SER A 73 2.42 -4.63 -15.35
CA SER A 73 3.08 -5.18 -16.55
C SER A 73 4.34 -4.48 -17.04
N LEU A 74 4.71 -3.29 -16.56
CA LEU A 74 5.90 -2.61 -17.08
C LEU A 74 7.21 -3.28 -16.63
N GLY A 75 7.28 -3.76 -15.39
CA GLY A 75 8.44 -4.50 -14.88
C GLY A 75 9.73 -3.69 -14.82
N GLN A 76 9.63 -2.35 -14.94
CA GLN A 76 10.80 -1.47 -15.02
C GLN A 76 11.14 -0.92 -13.64
N ALA A 77 12.33 -1.25 -13.14
CA ALA A 77 12.81 -0.81 -11.84
C ALA A 77 12.79 0.73 -11.69
N CYS A 78 13.17 1.46 -12.74
CA CYS A 78 13.17 2.93 -12.73
C CYS A 78 11.75 3.52 -12.57
N ILE A 79 10.73 2.89 -13.15
CA ILE A 79 9.34 3.35 -13.02
C ILE A 79 8.84 3.08 -11.60
N ALA A 80 9.10 1.89 -11.06
CA ALA A 80 8.73 1.56 -9.68
C ALA A 80 9.41 2.48 -8.66
N MET A 81 10.68 2.84 -8.87
CA MET A 81 11.39 3.81 -8.06
C MET A 81 10.75 5.20 -8.13
N GLY A 82 10.41 5.67 -9.33
CA GLY A 82 9.72 6.95 -9.52
C GLY A 82 8.37 7.01 -8.82
N ASP A 83 7.54 5.98 -8.98
CA ASP A 83 6.26 5.85 -8.28
C ASP A 83 6.45 5.87 -6.75
N GLY A 84 7.45 5.13 -6.25
CA GLY A 84 7.78 5.09 -4.83
C GLY A 84 8.17 6.46 -4.27
N LEU A 85 9.00 7.21 -4.99
CA LEU A 85 9.42 8.55 -4.58
C LEU A 85 8.24 9.54 -4.57
N LEU A 86 7.38 9.49 -5.59
CA LEU A 86 6.18 10.33 -5.66
C LEU A 86 5.23 10.05 -4.47
N ALA A 87 4.93 8.77 -4.19
CA ALA A 87 4.07 8.41 -3.07
C ALA A 87 4.69 8.80 -1.72
N ALA A 88 5.99 8.62 -1.53
CA ALA A 88 6.68 9.05 -0.31
C ALA A 88 6.59 10.57 -0.11
N GLY A 89 6.68 11.36 -1.19
CA GLY A 89 6.47 12.81 -1.15
C GLY A 89 5.07 13.20 -0.69
N GLU A 90 4.04 12.54 -1.23
CA GLU A 90 2.64 12.75 -0.80
C GLU A 90 2.42 12.37 0.67
N ILE A 91 2.93 11.22 1.10
CA ILE A 91 2.83 10.73 2.49
C ILE A 91 3.49 11.73 3.44
N SER A 92 4.70 12.19 3.11
CA SER A 92 5.44 13.17 3.92
C SER A 92 4.67 14.49 4.06
N GLY A 93 4.05 14.97 2.98
CA GLY A 93 3.20 16.16 3.02
C GLY A 93 2.00 16.01 3.95
N ILE A 94 1.39 14.83 3.99
CA ILE A 94 0.23 14.54 4.85
C ILE A 94 0.64 14.40 6.31
N ILE A 95 1.70 13.64 6.61
CA ILE A 95 2.13 13.39 8.00
C ILE A 95 2.68 14.66 8.65
N ARG A 96 3.38 15.53 7.91
CA ARG A 96 3.97 16.75 8.48
C ARG A 96 2.96 17.86 8.76
N TRP A 97 1.82 17.88 8.06
CA TRP A 97 0.91 19.02 8.04
C TRP A 97 -0.57 18.68 8.27
N GLY A 98 -0.92 17.41 8.52
CA GLY A 98 -2.30 16.96 8.72
C GLY A 98 -2.44 15.94 9.84
#